data_AF-A0A831PI35-F1
#
_entry.id   AF-A0A831PI35-F1
#
_cell.length_a   1.000
_cell.length_b   1.000
_cell.length_c   1.000
_cell.angle_alpha   90.00
_cell.angle_beta   90.00
_cell.angle_gamma   90.00
#
_symmetry.space_group_name_H-M   'P 1'
#
loop_
_entity.id
_entity.type
_entity.pdbx_description
1 polymer ?
#
loop_
_entity_poly.entity_id
_entity_poly.type
_entity_poly.pdbx_seq_one_letter_code
_entity_poly.pdbx_strand_id
1 'polypeptide(L)' 'MSKYRCVICDYIYDPAEGDPGSGVEPNTPFENLPEDWVCPLCGADKSNFEKI' A
#
# COMPACT_ATOMS: atom_id res chain seq x y z
N MET A 1 -4.34 8.59 -9.47
CA MET A 1 -3.99 8.25 -8.08
C MET A 1 -2.49 8.02 -8.05
N SER A 2 -1.81 8.43 -6.97
CA SER A 2 -0.36 8.28 -6.89
C SER A 2 0.01 6.92 -6.29
N LYS A 3 1.07 6.31 -6.80
CA LYS A 3 1.59 5.06 -6.25
C LYS A 3 2.44 5.35 -5.02
N TYR A 4 2.64 4.34 -4.18
CA TYR A 4 3.43 4.45 -2.97
C TYR A 4 4.46 3.32 -2.90
N ARG A 5 5.70 3.64 -2.57
CA ARG A 5 6.79 2.68 -2.42
C ARG A 5 7.11 2.46 -0.94
N CYS A 6 7.16 1.21 -0.52
CA CYS A 6 7.68 0.83 0.79
C CYS A 6 9.20 1.07 0.83
N VAL A 7 9.67 1.92 1.74
CA VAL A 7 11.11 2.25 1.85
C VAL A 7 11.95 1.13 2.47
N ILE A 8 11.30 0.07 2.98
CA ILE A 8 11.96 -1.08 3.63
C ILE A 8 12.27 -2.18 2.62
N CYS A 9 11.35 -2.47 1.70
CA CYS A 9 11.45 -3.64 0.80
C CYS A 9 11.13 -3.33 -0.67
N ASP A 10 10.92 -2.07 -1.02
CA ASP A 10 10.62 -1.60 -2.38
C ASP A 10 9.29 -2.09 -2.98
N TYR A 11 8.41 -2.71 -2.19
CA TYR A 11 7.03 -2.98 -2.62
C TYR A 11 6.34 -1.70 -3.10
N ILE A 12 5.63 -1.77 -4.23
CA ILE A 12 4.85 -0.66 -4.76
C ILE A 12 3.36 -0.97 -4.58
N TYR A 13 2.68 -0.15 -3.79
CA TYR A 13 1.23 -0.10 -3.79
C TYR A 13 0.75 0.72 -5.00
N ASP A 14 0.05 0.06 -5.93
CA ASP A 14 -0.65 0.71 -7.02
C ASP A 14 -2.15 0.78 -6.69
N PRO A 15 -2.71 1.99 -6.46
CA PRO A 15 -4.15 2.14 -6.24
C PRO A 15 -5.00 1.54 -7.35
N ALA A 16 -4.52 1.46 -8.59
CA ALA A 16 -5.29 0.84 -9.68
C ALA A 16 -5.46 -0.68 -9.50
N GLU A 17 -4.54 -1.33 -8.79
CA GLU A 17 -4.57 -2.77 -8.49
C GLU A 17 -5.16 -3.05 -7.10
N GLY A 18 -4.99 -2.12 -6.16
CA GLY A 18 -5.36 -2.33 -4.76
C GLY A 18 -4.40 -3.31 -4.07
N ASP A 19 -4.92 -4.06 -3.10
CA ASP A 19 -4.26 -5.22 -2.50
C ASP A 19 -5.34 -6.26 -2.12
N PRO A 20 -5.94 -6.96 -3.12
CA PRO A 20 -7.07 -7.86 -2.88
C PRO A 20 -6.73 -9.03 -1.94
N GLY A 21 -5.45 -9.44 -1.89
CA GLY A 21 -4.96 -10.47 -0.97
C GLY A 21 -5.10 -10.06 0.50
N SER A 22 -5.05 -8.76 0.78
CA SER A 22 -5.27 -8.16 2.10
C SER A 22 -6.65 -7.51 2.24
N GLY A 23 -7.58 -7.78 1.31
CA GLY A 23 -8.95 -7.23 1.34
C GLY A 23 -9.08 -5.77 0.90
N VAL A 24 -8.09 -5.24 0.18
CA VAL A 24 -8.13 -3.88 -0.39
C VAL A 24 -8.51 -3.96 -1.87
N GLU A 25 -9.70 -3.46 -2.20
CA GLU A 25 -10.19 -3.48 -3.58
C GLU A 25 -9.40 -2.54 -4.51
N PRO A 26 -9.36 -2.85 -5.83
CA PRO A 26 -8.84 -1.93 -6.83
C PRO A 26 -9.49 -0.54 -6.76
N ASN A 27 -8.73 0.48 -7.12
CA ASN A 27 -9.07 1.90 -7.04
C ASN A 27 -9.18 2.47 -5.62
N THR A 28 -8.59 1.80 -4.62
CA THR A 28 -8.44 2.34 -3.25
C THR A 28 -7.20 3.24 -3.18
N PRO A 29 -7.33 4.56 -2.92
CA PRO A 29 -6.16 5.42 -2.68
C PRO A 29 -5.37 4.97 -1.45
N PHE A 30 -4.04 5.18 -1.43
CA PHE A 30 -3.19 4.80 -0.30
C PHE A 30 -3.63 5.46 1.01
N GLU A 31 -4.10 6.71 0.92
CA GLU A 31 -4.62 7.47 2.06
C GLU A 31 -5.86 6.82 2.69
N ASN A 32 -6.64 6.08 1.88
CA ASN A 32 -7.87 5.39 2.30
C ASN A 32 -7.65 3.93 2.72
N LEU A 33 -6.41 3.44 2.69
CA LEU A 33 -6.10 2.10 3.21
C LEU A 33 -6.48 2.01 4.70
N PRO A 34 -6.97 0.86 5.18
CA PRO A 34 -7.20 0.60 6.60
C PRO A 34 -6.00 0.97 7.48
N GLU A 35 -6.23 1.38 8.72
CA GLU A 35 -5.15 1.77 9.66
C GLU A 35 -4.24 0.60 10.02
N ASP A 36 -4.78 -0.62 10.01
CA ASP A 36 -4.10 -1.88 10.29
C ASP A 36 -3.50 -2.53 9.03
N TRP A 37 -3.65 -1.91 7.85
CA TRP A 37 -3.00 -2.40 6.65
C TRP A 37 -1.48 -2.28 6.77
N VAL A 38 -0.79 -3.34 6.39
CA VAL A 38 0.68 -3.43 6.38
C VAL A 38 1.15 -3.86 5.00
N CYS A 39 2.42 -3.57 4.69
CA CYS A 39 3.05 -4.03 3.46
C CYS A 39 2.90 -5.56 3.33
N PRO A 40 2.32 -6.06 2.23
CA PRO A 40 2.08 -7.50 2.06
C PRO A 40 3.37 -8.31 1.92
N LEU A 41 4.51 -7.67 1.65
CA LEU A 41 5.80 -8.35 1.53
C LEU A 41 6.60 -8.41 2.84
N CYS A 42 6.62 -7.33 3.62
CA CYS A 42 7.49 -7.23 4.81
C CYS A 42 6.77 -6.90 6.13
N GLY A 43 5.48 -6.61 6.10
CA GLY A 43 4.70 -6.27 7.29
C GLY A 43 4.94 -4.86 7.85
N ALA A 44 5.69 -4.01 7.15
CA ALA A 44 5.87 -2.61 7.57
C ALA A 44 4.56 -1.82 7.46
N ASP A 45 4.28 -0.97 8.43
CA ASP A 45 3.08 -0.13 8.44
C ASP A 45 3.12 1.00 7.37
N LYS A 46 2.00 1.70 7.22
CA LYS A 46 1.81 2.80 6.26
C LYS A 46 2.80 3.96 6.41
N SER A 47 3.42 4.16 7.58
CA SER A 47 4.40 5.23 7.80
C SER A 47 5.74 4.98 7.07
N ASN A 48 5.98 3.73 6.66
CA ASN A 48 7.17 3.31 5.92
C ASN A 48 6.96 3.37 4.40
N PHE A 49 6.01 4.18 3.93
CA PHE A 49 5.73 4.35 2.51
C PHE A 49 5.90 5.81 2.09
N GLU A 50 6.49 6.00 0.92
CA GLU A 50 6.63 7.30 0.28
C GLU A 50 5.88 7.34 -1.05
N LYS A 51 5.36 8.51 -1.39
CA LYS A 51 4.66 8.75 -2.65
C LYS A 51 5.67 8.80 -3.80
N ILE A 52 5.33 8.15 -4.92
CA ILE A 52 6.09 8.21 -6.18
C ILE A 52 5.30 8.86 -7.31
#